data_AF-A0A239CG54-F1
#
_entry.id   AF-A0A239CG54-F1
#
_cell.length_a   1.000
_cell.length_b   1.000
_cell.length_c   1.000
_cell.angle_alpha   90.00
_cell.angle_beta   90.00
_cell.angle_gamma   90.00
#
_symmetry.space_group_name_H-M   'P 1'
#
loop_
_entity.id
_entity.type
_entity.pdbx_description
1 polymer ?
#
loop_
_entity_poly.entity_id
_entity_poly.type
_entity_poly.pdbx_seq_one_letter_code
_entity_poly.pdbx_strand_id
1 'polypeptide(L)'
;MEHRVAPTNREILPGVTLKVSVMGGYSVEREGDYIGWIHASIGDRWNAYVRRPGTSGGSLGRYTQEEAVKAIVTAWDAGTALPNGCRP
;
A
#
# COMPACT_ATOMS: atom_id res chain seq x y z
N MET A 1 9.98 -24.86 12.54
CA MET A 1 9.40 -23.81 13.39
C MET A 1 8.83 -22.75 12.45
N GLU A 2 7.58 -22.93 12.03
CA GLU A 2 6.91 -22.01 11.12
C GLU A 2 6.42 -20.81 11.93
N HIS A 3 7.06 -19.65 11.76
CA HIS A 3 6.54 -18.39 12.30
C HIS A 3 5.27 -18.01 11.51
N ARG A 4 4.14 -18.63 11.86
CA ARG A 4 2.81 -18.15 11.44
C ARG A 4 2.53 -16.85 12.20
N VAL A 5 2.99 -15.73 11.66
CA VAL A 5 2.39 -14.42 11.95
C VAL A 5 0.94 -14.53 11.50
N ALA A 6 0.00 -14.49 12.44
CA ALA A 6 -1.41 -14.47 12.11
C ALA A 6 -1.67 -13.35 11.09
N PRO A 7 -2.42 -13.59 10.00
CA PRO A 7 -2.78 -12.55 9.05
C PRO A 7 -3.78 -11.63 9.75
N THR A 8 -3.27 -10.68 10.51
CA THR A 8 -4.09 -9.62 11.09
C THR A 8 -4.41 -8.67 9.95
N ASN A 9 -5.43 -9.02 9.16
CA ASN A 9 -6.09 -8.09 8.25
C ASN A 9 -6.59 -6.93 9.11
N ARG A 10 -5.82 -5.84 9.13
CA ARG A 10 -6.12 -4.66 9.93
C ARG A 10 -6.67 -3.61 8.99
N GLU A 11 -7.94 -3.26 9.20
CA GLU A 11 -8.51 -2.07 8.59
C GLU A 11 -7.90 -0.84 9.29
N ILE A 12 -7.27 0.03 8.51
CA ILE A 12 -6.66 1.28 9.01
C ILE A 12 -7.51 2.49 8.62
N LEU A 13 -8.14 2.42 7.44
CA LEU A 13 -9.07 3.40 6.92
C LEU A 13 -10.29 2.65 6.36
N PRO A 14 -11.47 3.29 6.26
CA PRO A 14 -12.67 2.65 5.71
C PRO A 14 -12.38 2.02 4.33
N GLY A 15 -12.57 0.70 4.21
CA GLY A 15 -12.36 -0.02 2.96
C GLY A 15 -10.89 -0.21 2.56
N VAL A 16 -9.92 0.15 3.42
CA VAL A 16 -8.48 -0.06 3.19
C VAL A 16 -7.96 -1.14 4.14
N THR A 17 -7.56 -2.26 3.54
CA THR A 17 -7.05 -3.42 4.26
C THR A 17 -5.54 -3.52 4.11
N LEU A 18 -4.84 -3.71 5.24
CA LEU A 18 -3.46 -4.17 5.25
C LEU A 18 -3.43 -5.69 5.25
N LYS A 19 -2.79 -6.29 4.25
CA LYS A 19 -2.49 -7.73 4.22
C LYS A 19 -1.02 -7.97 4.45
N VAL A 20 -0.66 -8.85 5.38
CA VAL A 20 0.74 -9.19 5.64
C VAL A 20 1.35 -9.86 4.41
N SER A 21 2.54 -9.41 4.02
CA SER A 21 3.29 -10.00 2.91
C SER A 21 4.36 -10.96 3.44
N VAL A 22 4.53 -12.09 2.74
CA VAL A 22 5.57 -13.10 3.06
C VAL A 22 6.99 -12.55 3.01
N MET A 23 7.22 -11.43 2.33
CA MET A 23 8.54 -10.80 2.20
C MET A 23 8.86 -9.75 3.28
N GLY A 24 8.05 -9.64 4.33
CA GLY A 24 8.24 -8.65 5.39
C GLY A 24 7.73 -7.27 4.97
N GLY A 25 6.46 -7.02 5.28
CA GLY A 25 5.74 -5.80 4.93
C GLY A 25 4.25 -6.02 4.90
N TYR A 26 3.53 -5.02 4.38
CA TYR A 26 2.09 -5.11 4.17
C TYR A 26 1.71 -4.62 2.78
N SER A 27 0.87 -5.40 2.12
CA SER A 27 0.13 -4.95 0.94
C SER A 27 -1.02 -4.06 1.40
N VAL A 28 -1.23 -2.96 0.69
CA VAL A 28 -2.36 -2.05 0.90
C VAL A 28 -3.37 -2.31 -0.21
N GLU A 29 -4.55 -2.78 0.18
CA GLU A 29 -5.67 -2.98 -0.72
C GLU A 29 -6.81 -2.03 -0.36
N ARG A 30 -7.47 -1.44 -1.36
CA ARG A 30 -8.66 -0.61 -1.19
C ARG A 30 -9.79 -1.21 -2.02
N GLU A 31 -10.90 -1.58 -1.38
CA GLU A 31 -12.06 -2.18 -2.07
C GLU A 31 -11.72 -3.43 -2.92
N GLY A 32 -10.62 -4.12 -2.58
CA GLY A 32 -10.12 -5.29 -3.31
C GLY A 32 -9.03 -4.97 -4.36
N ASP A 33 -8.78 -3.70 -4.66
CA ASP A 33 -7.70 -3.27 -5.54
C ASP A 33 -6.39 -3.11 -4.79
N TYR A 34 -5.32 -3.69 -5.33
CA TYR A 34 -3.97 -3.52 -4.79
C TYR A 34 -3.39 -2.17 -5.22
N ILE A 35 -3.38 -1.21 -4.29
CA ILE A 35 -3.00 0.19 -4.53
C ILE A 35 -1.55 0.51 -4.15
N GLY A 36 -0.88 -0.39 -3.43
CA GLY A 36 0.49 -0.15 -2.98
C GLY A 36 0.94 -1.10 -1.89
N TRP A 37 2.13 -0.86 -1.35
CA TRP A 37 2.68 -1.64 -0.25
C TRP A 37 3.56 -0.79 0.67
N ILE A 38 3.73 -1.28 1.89
CA ILE A 38 4.69 -0.75 2.85
C ILE A 38 5.71 -1.84 3.22
N HIS A 39 6.99 -1.48 3.27
CA HIS A 39 8.10 -2.45 3.42
C HIS A 39 9.28 -1.85 4.22
N ALA A 40 10.12 -2.72 4.78
CA ALA A 40 11.35 -2.38 5.51
C ALA A 40 11.17 -1.28 6.58
N SER A 41 10.64 -1.67 7.74
CA SER A 41 10.53 -0.78 8.90
C SER A 41 11.88 -0.54 9.59
N ILE A 42 12.17 0.70 10.01
CA ILE A 42 13.24 1.01 10.97
C ILE A 42 12.62 1.83 12.10
N GLY A 43 12.47 1.24 13.29
CA GLY A 43 11.61 1.78 14.33
C GLY A 43 10.13 1.70 13.93
N ASP A 44 9.38 2.77 14.14
CA ASP A 44 7.94 2.90 13.83
C ASP A 44 7.65 3.28 12.36
N ARG A 45 8.69 3.55 11.57
CA ARG A 45 8.54 4.10 10.20
C ARG A 45 8.78 3.06 9.10
N TRP A 46 7.90 3.05 8.12
CA TRP A 46 7.83 2.15 6.96
C TRP A 46 8.08 2.90 5.66
N ASN A 47 8.76 2.26 4.70
CA ASN A 47 8.82 2.80 3.33
C ASN A 47 7.50 2.52 2.63
N ALA A 48 6.93 3.55 2.01
CA ALA A 48 5.64 3.50 1.35
C ALA A 48 5.81 3.56 -0.17
N TYR A 49 5.05 2.71 -0.86
CA TYR A 49 5.07 2.61 -2.31
C TYR A 49 3.65 2.56 -2.85
N VAL A 50 3.33 3.42 -3.81
CA VAL A 50 2.08 3.32 -4.59
C VAL A 50 2.33 2.42 -5.78
N ARG A 51 1.41 1.51 -6.08
CA ARG A 51 1.44 0.74 -7.32
C ARG A 51 0.25 1.12 -8.17
N ARG A 52 0.43 1.20 -9.48
CA ARG A 52 -0.68 1.21 -10.44
C ARG A 52 -0.72 -0.09 -11.23
N PRO A 53 -1.88 -0.53 -11.72
CA PRO A 53 -1.95 -1.60 -12.69
C PRO A 53 -0.98 -1.30 -13.85
N GLY A 54 -0.11 -2.26 -14.16
CA GLY A 54 0.89 -2.12 -15.23
C GLY A 54 2.16 -1.33 -14.87
N THR A 55 2.33 -0.85 -13.63
CA THR A 55 3.56 -0.17 -13.19
C THR A 55 4.34 -0.96 -12.14
N SER A 56 5.64 -0.68 -12.07
CA SER A 56 6.56 -1.25 -11.08
C SER A 56 6.40 -0.66 -9.67
N GLY A 57 5.56 0.36 -9.53
CA GLY A 57 5.33 1.13 -8.30
C GLY A 57 6.33 2.26 -8.06
N GLY A 58 5.86 3.32 -7.41
CA GLY A 58 6.62 4.54 -7.09
C GLY A 58 6.83 4.70 -5.60
N SER A 59 8.05 5.05 -5.19
CA SER A 59 8.38 5.36 -3.79
C SER A 59 7.74 6.69 -3.39
N LEU A 60 7.03 6.69 -2.27
CA LEU A 60 6.42 7.89 -1.68
C LEU A 60 7.25 8.46 -0.53
N GLY A 61 8.15 7.66 0.05
CA GLY A 61 8.97 8.05 1.19
C GLY A 61 8.70 7.16 2.40
N ARG A 62 8.97 7.71 3.59
CA ARG A 62 9.06 6.93 4.82
C ARG A 62 8.24 7.56 5.94
N TYR A 63 7.28 6.81 6.47
CA TYR A 63 6.21 7.32 7.32
C TYR A 63 5.86 6.35 8.44
N THR A 64 5.11 6.78 9.46
CA THR A 64 4.45 5.82 10.35
C THR A 64 3.51 4.91 9.55
N GLN A 65 3.11 3.75 10.10
CA GLN A 65 2.25 2.81 9.38
C GLN A 65 0.96 3.46 8.87
N GLU A 66 0.29 4.26 9.70
CA GLU A 66 -0.95 4.94 9.34
C GLU A 66 -0.74 6.05 8.29
N GLU A 67 0.32 6.86 8.45
CA GLU A 67 0.67 7.90 7.48
C GLU A 67 1.10 7.30 6.14
N ALA A 68 1.79 6.16 6.14
CA ALA A 68 2.17 5.45 4.92
C ALA A 68 0.93 5.01 4.14
N VAL A 69 -0.08 4.45 4.82
CA VAL A 69 -1.34 4.07 4.19
C VAL A 69 -2.07 5.30 3.65
N LYS A 70 -2.16 6.38 4.43
CA LYS A 70 -2.75 7.65 3.95
C LYS A 70 -2.02 8.19 2.73
N ALA A 71 -0.69 8.18 2.72
CA ALA A 71 0.12 8.63 1.59
C ALA A 71 -0.14 7.80 0.33
N ILE A 72 -0.24 6.46 0.46
CA ILE A 72 -0.55 5.56 -0.65
C ILE A 72 -1.95 5.84 -1.20
N VAL A 73 -2.95 6.02 -0.33
CA VAL A 73 -4.33 6.36 -0.75
C VAL A 73 -4.36 7.71 -1.46
N THR A 74 -3.76 8.75 -0.89
CA THR A 74 -3.70 10.08 -1.53
C THR A 74 -2.98 10.03 -2.87
N ALA A 75 -1.86 9.30 -2.97
CA ALA A 75 -1.16 9.12 -4.24
C ALA A 75 -1.99 8.30 -5.25
N TRP A 76 -2.77 7.33 -4.76
CA TRP A 76 -3.72 6.57 -5.55
C TRP A 76 -4.87 7.45 -6.08
N ASP A 77 -5.43 8.34 -5.27
CA ASP A 77 -6.49 9.25 -5.71
C ASP A 77 -5.95 10.32 -6.67
N ALA A 78 -4.74 10.83 -6.42
CA ALA A 78 -4.10 11.85 -7.26
C ALA A 78 -3.80 11.35 -8.69
N GLY A 79 -3.44 10.08 -8.85
CA GLY A 79 -3.22 9.49 -10.19
C GLY A 79 -4.43 8.78 -10.79
N THR A 80 -5.52 8.49 -10.04
CA THR A 80 -6.83 8.21 -10.68
C THR A 80 -7.42 9.46 -11.32
N ALA A 81 -6.97 10.65 -10.92
CA ALA A 81 -7.31 11.90 -11.57
C ALA A 81 -6.57 12.13 -12.90
N LEU A 82 -5.67 11.22 -13.34
CA LEU A 82 -5.17 11.26 -14.70
C LEU A 82 -6.26 10.71 -15.63
N PRO A 83 -6.72 11.52 -16.61
CA PRO A 83 -7.89 11.21 -17.40
C PRO A 83 -7.63 9.93 -18.18
N ASN A 84 -8.70 9.15 -18.34
CA ASN A 84 -8.87 8.17 -19.38
C ASN A 84 -8.15 8.59 -20.67
N GLY A 85 -6.91 8.13 -20.83
CA GLY A 85 -6.21 8.15 -22.10
C GLY A 85 -6.73 6.98 -22.92
N CYS A 86 -7.94 7.13 -23.44
CA CYS A 86 -8.49 6.27 -24.47
C CYS A 86 -7.44 6.05 -25.57
N ARG A 87 -7.16 4.77 -25.88
CA ARG A 87 -6.72 4.35 -27.23
C ARG A 87 -7.74 4.87 -28.25
N PRO A 88 -7.29 5.38 -29.40
CA PRO A 88 -6.89 4.54 -30.54
C PRO A 88 -5.42 4.71 -30.97
#